data_AF-R7FH77-F1
#
_entry.id   AF-R7FH77-F1
#
_cell.length_a   1.000
_cell.length_b   1.000
_cell.length_c   1.000
_cell.angle_alpha   90.00
_cell.angle_beta   90.00
_cell.angle_gamma   90.00
#
_symmetry.space_group_name_H-M   'P 1'
#
loop_
_entity.id
_entity.type
_entity.pdbx_description
1 polymer ?
#
loop_
_entity_poly.entity_id
_entity_poly.type
_entity_poly.pdbx_seq_one_letter_code
_entity_poly.pdbx_strand_id
1 'polypeptide(L)'
;MKKKTKIVLIVIVIAVILVSFIGGQAYAKYMSKITGNGVGEIAQWRFKVNENEEKMQTISLNSTIYNFTLANGRIAPGTAGSFEINIDGSGAGVAIFYTVNFQNETEKPKNLKFKYDGKEFESIELLNHWIVGTIHGDTDAQQRSFIIEWEWPYETGNTPEEIAENDERDTIDAKNISDYRFDVVVTGTQVQPQK
;
A
#
# COMPACT_ATOMS: atom_id res chain seq x y z
N MET A 1 52.59 -2.92 33.31
CA MET A 1 51.56 -3.98 33.40
C MET A 1 52.19 -5.31 33.73
N LYS A 2 51.69 -6.02 34.76
CA LYS A 2 52.16 -7.37 35.12
C LYS A 2 51.89 -8.33 33.96
N LYS A 3 52.77 -9.31 33.73
CA LYS A 3 52.73 -10.24 32.57
C LYS A 3 51.35 -10.89 32.37
N LYS A 4 50.64 -11.18 33.48
CA LYS A 4 49.27 -11.69 33.50
C LYS A 4 48.24 -10.70 32.93
N THR A 5 48.35 -9.41 33.24
CA THR A 5 47.46 -8.34 32.71
C THR A 5 47.64 -8.14 31.20
N LYS A 6 48.86 -8.34 30.66
CA LYS A 6 49.10 -8.32 29.20
C LYS A 6 48.40 -9.49 28.49
N ILE A 7 48.43 -10.68 29.08
CA ILE A 7 47.79 -11.88 28.50
C ILE A 7 46.27 -11.72 28.46
N VAL A 8 45.65 -11.22 29.54
CA VAL A 8 44.20 -10.98 29.59
C VAL A 8 43.77 -9.97 28.53
N LEU A 9 44.53 -8.89 28.33
CA LEU A 9 44.24 -7.90 27.29
C LEU A 9 44.31 -8.46 25.87
N ILE A 10 45.27 -9.35 25.60
CA ILE A 10 45.38 -10.03 24.30
C ILE A 10 44.16 -10.93 24.05
N VAL A 11 43.71 -11.67 25.07
CA VAL A 11 42.52 -12.54 24.96
C VAL A 11 41.25 -11.73 24.69
N ILE A 12 41.09 -10.57 25.33
CA ILE A 12 39.95 -9.68 25.09
C ILE A 12 39.94 -9.15 23.65
N VAL A 13 41.10 -8.74 23.13
CA VAL A 13 41.22 -8.27 21.73
C VAL A 13 40.84 -9.38 20.75
N ILE A 14 41.27 -10.62 20.99
CA ILE A 14 40.92 -11.77 20.14
C ILE A 14 39.40 -12.05 20.20
N ALA A 15 38.78 -11.95 21.37
CA ALA A 15 37.33 -12.12 21.52
C ALA A 15 36.54 -11.03 20.77
N VAL A 16 36.99 -9.78 20.80
CA VAL A 16 36.36 -8.67 20.04
C VAL A 16 36.47 -8.90 18.52
N ILE A 17 37.60 -9.42 18.04
CA ILE A 17 37.78 -9.78 16.62
C ILE A 17 36.81 -10.91 16.21
N LEU A 18 36.63 -11.93 17.05
CA LEU A 18 35.70 -13.03 16.77
C LEU A 18 34.23 -12.56 16.74
N VAL A 19 33.83 -11.66 17.64
CA VAL A 19 32.47 -11.08 17.65
C VAL A 19 32.21 -10.20 16.42
N SER A 20 33.25 -9.50 15.94
CA SER A 20 33.17 -8.69 14.71
C SER A 20 32.90 -9.54 13.46
N PHE A 21 33.44 -10.77 13.41
CA PHE A 21 33.17 -11.72 12.33
C PHE A 21 31.72 -12.21 12.31
N ILE A 22 31.09 -12.41 13.48
CA ILE A 22 29.70 -12.85 13.58
C ILE A 22 28.74 -11.71 13.19
N GLY A 23 29.04 -10.47 13.60
CA GLY A 23 28.28 -9.28 13.19
C GLY A 23 28.34 -8.99 11.69
N GLY A 24 29.45 -9.31 11.04
CA GLY A 24 29.62 -9.17 9.58
C GLY A 24 28.83 -10.21 8.76
N GLN A 25 28.62 -11.42 9.27
CA GLN A 25 27.85 -12.46 8.56
C GLN A 25 26.35 -12.13 8.47
N ALA A 26 25.81 -11.31 9.37
CA ALA A 26 24.43 -10.83 9.31
C ALA A 26 24.24 -9.59 8.41
N TYR A 27 25.30 -8.80 8.21
CA TYR A 27 25.27 -7.55 7.42
C TYR A 27 25.75 -7.69 5.97
N ALA A 28 26.33 -8.83 5.59
CA ALA A 28 26.69 -9.13 4.20
C ALA A 28 25.50 -9.68 3.37
N LYS A 29 24.25 -9.42 3.80
CA LYS A 29 23.11 -9.58 2.90
C LYS A 29 23.25 -8.53 1.79
N TYR A 30 23.68 -8.97 0.61
CA TYR A 30 23.68 -8.26 -0.68
C TYR A 30 24.85 -7.32 -1.04
N MET A 31 26.09 -7.59 -0.59
CA MET A 31 27.28 -7.10 -1.31
C MET A 31 27.74 -8.16 -2.32
N SER A 32 27.53 -7.88 -3.60
CA SER A 32 27.96 -8.72 -4.73
C SER A 32 29.47 -8.94 -4.72
N LYS A 33 29.91 -10.18 -4.49
CA LYS A 33 31.24 -10.64 -4.89
C LYS A 33 31.09 -11.77 -5.90
N ILE A 34 30.84 -11.39 -7.14
CA ILE A 34 30.91 -12.31 -8.28
C ILE A 34 32.38 -12.43 -8.68
N THR A 35 32.99 -13.53 -8.27
CA THR A 35 34.23 -14.04 -8.88
C THR A 35 33.86 -15.39 -9.47
N GLY A 36 33.47 -15.38 -10.74
CA GLY A 36 33.09 -16.55 -11.52
C GLY A 36 32.44 -16.11 -12.83
N ASN A 37 32.95 -16.59 -13.95
CA ASN A 37 32.35 -16.40 -15.27
C ASN A 37 31.00 -17.14 -15.32
N GLY A 38 29.96 -16.49 -14.81
CA GLY A 38 28.57 -16.90 -14.92
C GLY A 38 27.75 -15.64 -15.00
N VAL A 39 27.27 -15.31 -16.20
CA VAL A 39 26.20 -14.33 -16.37
C VAL A 39 24.95 -15.01 -15.82
N GLY A 40 24.75 -14.94 -14.51
CA GLY A 40 23.46 -15.22 -13.92
C GLY A 40 22.54 -14.11 -14.39
N GLU A 41 21.61 -14.43 -15.28
CA GLU A 41 20.53 -13.53 -15.66
C GLU A 41 19.85 -13.05 -14.38
N ILE A 42 20.09 -11.79 -14.01
CA ILE A 42 19.27 -11.10 -13.03
C ILE A 42 17.87 -11.10 -13.66
N ALA A 43 16.94 -11.87 -13.09
CA ALA A 43 15.55 -11.85 -13.53
C ALA A 43 15.08 -10.40 -13.58
N GLN A 44 14.71 -9.94 -14.78
CA GLN A 44 14.26 -8.57 -14.97
C GLN A 44 12.91 -8.42 -14.25
N TRP A 45 12.88 -7.68 -13.14
CA TRP A 45 11.66 -7.46 -12.38
C TRP A 45 10.87 -6.28 -12.96
N ARG A 46 9.67 -6.53 -13.50
CA ARG A 46 8.75 -5.51 -14.01
C ARG A 46 7.46 -5.55 -13.17
N PHE A 47 7.17 -4.44 -12.50
CA PHE A 47 6.00 -4.28 -11.62
C PHE A 47 5.38 -2.92 -11.86
N LYS A 48 4.10 -2.90 -12.26
CA LYS A 48 3.37 -1.67 -12.60
C LYS A 48 2.07 -1.55 -11.81
N VAL A 49 1.68 -0.30 -11.58
CA VAL A 49 0.43 0.12 -10.95
C VAL A 49 -0.27 1.08 -11.89
N ASN A 50 -1.48 0.74 -12.34
CA ASN A 50 -2.24 1.51 -13.34
C ASN A 50 -1.37 1.92 -14.54
N GLU A 51 -0.71 0.95 -15.16
CA GLU A 51 0.22 1.09 -16.29
C GLU A 51 1.53 1.88 -16.02
N ASN A 52 1.69 2.48 -14.84
CA ASN A 52 2.88 3.23 -14.44
C ASN A 52 3.81 2.40 -13.55
N GLU A 53 5.12 2.69 -13.55
CA GLU A 53 6.07 2.11 -12.58
C GLU A 53 6.02 2.84 -11.22
N GLU A 54 5.29 3.96 -11.15
CA GLU A 54 5.07 4.73 -9.93
C GLU A 54 4.16 3.96 -8.96
N LYS A 55 4.70 3.69 -7.78
CA LYS A 55 4.09 2.87 -6.72
C LYS A 55 3.19 3.65 -5.78
N MET A 56 3.04 4.95 -6.01
CA MET A 56 2.22 5.86 -5.21
C MET A 56 1.42 6.75 -6.15
N GLN A 57 0.10 6.81 -5.95
CA GLN A 57 -0.80 7.65 -6.74
C GLN A 57 -1.81 8.33 -5.83
N THR A 58 -2.06 9.63 -6.03
CA THR A 58 -3.11 10.34 -5.31
C THR A 58 -4.44 10.15 -6.04
N ILE A 59 -5.44 9.63 -5.35
CA ILE A 59 -6.81 9.53 -5.84
C ILE A 59 -7.62 10.71 -5.32
N SER A 60 -8.41 11.31 -6.22
CA SER A 60 -9.46 12.28 -5.89
C SER A 60 -10.81 11.63 -6.19
N LEU A 61 -11.70 11.57 -5.20
CA LEU A 61 -13.02 10.97 -5.44
C LEU A 61 -13.87 11.76 -6.43
N ASN A 62 -13.61 13.06 -6.58
CA ASN A 62 -14.27 13.88 -7.59
C ASN A 62 -14.08 13.33 -9.02
N SER A 63 -12.94 12.68 -9.29
CA SER A 63 -12.64 12.08 -10.59
C SER A 63 -13.26 10.68 -10.80
N THR A 64 -13.94 10.12 -9.78
CA THR A 64 -14.36 8.71 -9.76
C THR A 64 -15.87 8.54 -9.56
N ILE A 65 -16.63 9.62 -9.64
CA ILE A 65 -18.10 9.67 -9.49
C ILE A 65 -18.80 8.92 -10.64
N TYR A 66 -19.80 8.10 -10.30
CA TYR A 66 -20.73 7.54 -11.28
C TYR A 66 -21.66 8.63 -11.80
N ASN A 67 -21.49 9.04 -13.07
CA ASN A 67 -22.28 10.08 -13.75
C ASN A 67 -22.28 11.44 -13.03
N PHE A 68 -21.59 12.42 -13.61
CA PHE A 68 -21.57 13.82 -13.15
C PHE A 68 -22.99 14.34 -12.89
N THR A 69 -23.35 14.53 -11.61
CA THR A 69 -24.52 15.32 -11.25
C THR A 69 -24.18 16.81 -11.31
N LEU A 70 -25.22 17.66 -11.33
CA LEU A 70 -25.25 19.06 -11.78
C LEU A 70 -24.30 20.05 -11.06
N ALA A 71 -23.44 19.60 -10.15
CA ALA A 71 -22.45 20.41 -9.44
C ALA A 71 -21.01 20.03 -9.81
N ASN A 72 -20.52 20.54 -10.94
CA ASN A 72 -19.09 20.81 -11.25
C ASN A 72 -18.01 19.92 -10.59
N GLY A 73 -18.14 18.59 -10.65
CA GLY A 73 -17.09 17.67 -10.20
C GLY A 73 -16.77 17.75 -8.70
N ARG A 74 -17.78 17.89 -7.84
CA ARG A 74 -17.64 17.79 -6.37
C ARG A 74 -18.52 16.67 -5.84
N ILE A 75 -18.03 15.91 -4.86
CA ILE A 75 -18.84 14.94 -4.13
C ILE A 75 -19.83 15.64 -3.17
N ALA A 76 -20.99 15.04 -2.97
CA ALA A 76 -22.06 15.53 -2.10
C ALA A 76 -22.90 14.36 -1.54
N PRO A 77 -23.74 14.57 -0.51
CA PRO A 77 -24.71 13.57 -0.08
C PRO A 77 -25.58 13.11 -1.25
N GLY A 78 -25.82 11.80 -1.34
CA GLY A 78 -26.47 11.12 -2.46
C GLY A 78 -25.55 10.73 -3.63
N THR A 79 -24.25 11.04 -3.58
CA THR A 79 -23.29 10.65 -4.62
C THR A 79 -22.58 9.34 -4.31
N ALA A 80 -22.18 8.62 -5.36
CA ALA A 80 -21.42 7.38 -5.26
C ALA A 80 -20.48 7.25 -6.47
N GLY A 81 -19.48 6.38 -6.35
CA GLY A 81 -18.48 6.15 -7.39
C GLY A 81 -17.62 4.94 -7.11
N SER A 82 -16.62 4.71 -7.97
CA SER A 82 -15.59 3.69 -7.74
C SER A 82 -14.29 4.02 -8.45
N PHE A 83 -13.21 3.46 -7.92
CA PHE A 83 -11.91 3.50 -8.55
C PHE A 83 -11.29 2.11 -8.58
N GLU A 84 -10.43 1.91 -9.58
CA GLU A 84 -9.77 0.64 -9.82
C GLU A 84 -8.27 0.76 -9.52
N ILE A 85 -7.72 -0.26 -8.88
CA ILE A 85 -6.28 -0.43 -8.69
C ILE A 85 -5.86 -1.65 -9.51
N ASN A 86 -5.10 -1.39 -10.57
CA ASN A 86 -4.55 -2.43 -11.43
C ASN A 86 -3.08 -2.68 -11.08
N ILE A 87 -2.75 -3.91 -10.72
CA ILE A 87 -1.39 -4.37 -10.44
C ILE A 87 -0.98 -5.36 -11.51
N ASP A 88 0.13 -5.06 -12.20
CA ASP A 88 0.67 -5.90 -13.27
C ASP A 88 2.09 -6.37 -12.93
N GLY A 89 2.24 -7.69 -12.80
CA GLY A 89 3.52 -8.37 -12.58
C GLY A 89 4.10 -9.01 -13.85
N SER A 90 3.57 -8.71 -15.03
CA SER A 90 4.00 -9.33 -16.28
C SER A 90 5.45 -9.05 -16.62
N GLY A 91 6.15 -10.12 -17.02
CA GLY A 91 7.57 -10.08 -17.37
C GLY A 91 8.52 -10.06 -16.17
N ALA A 92 8.02 -10.21 -14.94
CA ALA A 92 8.85 -10.23 -13.74
C ALA A 92 9.79 -11.44 -13.62
N GLY A 93 9.45 -12.57 -14.26
CA GLY A 93 10.21 -13.82 -14.18
C GLY A 93 10.29 -14.44 -12.77
N VAL A 94 9.67 -13.82 -11.77
CA VAL A 94 9.65 -14.22 -10.36
C VAL A 94 8.28 -13.90 -9.77
N ALA A 95 7.94 -14.56 -8.67
CA ALA A 95 6.73 -14.24 -7.92
C ALA A 95 6.88 -12.91 -7.17
N ILE A 96 5.81 -12.12 -7.16
CA ILE A 96 5.74 -10.80 -6.51
C ILE A 96 4.66 -10.85 -5.44
N PHE A 97 5.05 -10.70 -4.19
CA PHE A 97 4.13 -10.40 -3.11
C PHE A 97 3.80 -8.90 -3.14
N TYR A 98 2.53 -8.53 -3.19
CA TYR A 98 2.07 -7.15 -3.20
C TYR A 98 1.18 -6.84 -1.99
N THR A 99 1.22 -5.59 -1.55
CA THR A 99 0.26 -4.99 -0.61
C THR A 99 -0.13 -3.62 -1.10
N VAL A 100 -1.41 -3.26 -0.93
CA VAL A 100 -1.93 -1.91 -1.16
C VAL A 100 -2.30 -1.31 0.19
N ASN A 101 -1.87 -0.08 0.41
CA ASN A 101 -2.20 0.73 1.57
C ASN A 101 -2.65 2.13 1.14
N PHE A 102 -3.33 2.82 2.03
CA PHE A 102 -3.89 4.14 1.85
C PHE A 102 -3.35 5.07 2.94
N GLN A 103 -2.96 6.28 2.55
CA GLN A 103 -2.32 7.27 3.42
C GLN A 103 -2.78 8.68 3.05
N ASN A 104 -2.44 9.66 3.90
CA ASN A 104 -2.69 11.08 3.64
C ASN A 104 -4.17 11.38 3.33
N GLU A 105 -5.09 10.68 4.00
CA GLU A 105 -6.53 10.92 3.89
C GLU A 105 -6.85 12.36 4.34
N THR A 106 -7.53 13.13 3.49
CA THR A 106 -7.93 14.50 3.78
C THR A 106 -9.32 14.55 4.46
N GLU A 107 -9.88 15.75 4.59
CA GLU A 107 -11.17 16.10 5.22
C GLU A 107 -12.36 15.20 4.81
N LYS A 108 -12.45 13.99 5.37
CA LYS A 108 -13.46 12.99 5.04
C LYS A 108 -14.85 13.41 5.55
N PRO A 109 -15.91 13.35 4.71
CA PRO A 109 -17.27 13.45 5.20
C PRO A 109 -17.59 12.34 6.19
N LYS A 110 -18.36 12.66 7.23
CA LYS A 110 -18.62 11.69 8.29
C LYS A 110 -19.39 10.46 7.79
N ASN A 111 -20.40 10.67 6.95
CA ASN A 111 -21.29 9.61 6.45
C ASN A 111 -20.78 8.90 5.18
N LEU A 112 -19.67 9.36 4.58
CA LEU A 112 -19.09 8.70 3.41
C LEU A 112 -18.53 7.32 3.79
N LYS A 113 -18.80 6.31 2.97
CA LYS A 113 -18.36 4.93 3.17
C LYS A 113 -17.65 4.39 1.95
N PHE A 114 -16.77 3.42 2.18
CA PHE A 114 -16.11 2.63 1.15
C PHE A 114 -16.63 1.20 1.17
N LYS A 115 -16.66 0.56 0.00
CA LYS A 115 -17.01 -0.86 -0.14
C LYS A 115 -15.93 -1.60 -0.91
N TYR A 116 -15.54 -2.75 -0.38
CA TYR A 116 -14.61 -3.66 -1.02
C TYR A 116 -14.93 -5.10 -0.59
N ASP A 117 -15.00 -6.02 -1.55
CA ASP A 117 -15.27 -7.45 -1.32
C ASP A 117 -16.51 -7.71 -0.43
N GLY A 118 -17.60 -6.98 -0.70
CA GLY A 118 -18.86 -7.10 0.02
C GLY A 118 -18.84 -6.55 1.47
N LYS A 119 -17.79 -5.84 1.87
CA LYS A 119 -17.66 -5.22 3.19
C LYS A 119 -17.67 -3.71 3.09
N GLU A 120 -18.24 -3.07 4.12
CA GLU A 120 -18.29 -1.62 4.24
C GLU A 120 -17.25 -1.12 5.24
N PHE A 121 -16.69 0.06 4.95
CA PHE A 121 -15.65 0.69 5.73
C PHE A 121 -15.92 2.19 5.89
N GLU A 122 -15.77 2.68 7.11
CA GLU A 122 -16.04 4.08 7.47
C GLU A 122 -14.86 5.03 7.15
N SER A 123 -13.74 4.53 6.63
CA SER A 123 -12.58 5.30 6.16
C SER A 123 -11.76 4.43 5.21
N ILE A 124 -11.06 5.07 4.27
CA ILE A 124 -10.21 4.36 3.31
C ILE A 124 -9.01 3.67 4.00
N GLU A 125 -8.51 4.25 5.09
CA GLU A 125 -7.39 3.68 5.85
C GLU A 125 -7.75 2.34 6.51
N LEU A 126 -9.04 2.06 6.74
CA LEU A 126 -9.49 0.77 7.27
C LEU A 126 -9.36 -0.37 6.25
N LEU A 127 -9.16 -0.06 4.96
CA LEU A 127 -8.85 -1.03 3.92
C LEU A 127 -7.36 -1.39 3.90
N ASN A 128 -6.51 -0.79 4.74
CA ASN A 128 -5.11 -1.18 4.84
C ASN A 128 -4.97 -2.67 5.13
N HIS A 129 -4.10 -3.34 4.36
CA HIS A 129 -3.86 -4.79 4.37
C HIS A 129 -5.01 -5.68 3.86
N TRP A 130 -6.13 -5.13 3.38
CA TRP A 130 -7.20 -5.93 2.76
C TRP A 130 -6.86 -6.40 1.34
N ILE A 131 -6.06 -5.60 0.63
CA ILE A 131 -5.61 -5.91 -0.73
C ILE A 131 -4.15 -6.36 -0.64
N VAL A 132 -3.97 -7.66 -0.49
CA VAL A 132 -2.68 -8.33 -0.37
C VAL A 132 -2.70 -9.64 -1.14
N GLY A 133 -1.58 -10.01 -1.76
CA GLY A 133 -1.48 -11.30 -2.43
C GLY A 133 -0.17 -11.51 -3.13
N THR A 134 -0.11 -12.57 -3.93
CA THR A 134 1.06 -12.92 -4.73
C THR A 134 0.68 -13.06 -6.20
N ILE A 135 1.42 -12.38 -7.08
CA ILE A 135 1.39 -12.59 -8.52
C ILE A 135 2.52 -13.56 -8.86
N HIS A 136 2.19 -14.68 -9.48
CA HIS A 136 3.16 -15.69 -9.89
C HIS A 136 3.60 -15.41 -11.33
N GLY A 137 4.89 -15.09 -11.52
CA GLY A 137 5.46 -14.65 -12.80
C GLY A 137 5.57 -15.75 -13.88
N ASP A 138 5.16 -16.97 -13.58
CA ASP A 138 5.11 -18.14 -14.47
C ASP A 138 3.66 -18.53 -14.85
N THR A 139 2.65 -17.80 -14.36
CA THR A 139 1.23 -18.05 -14.65
C THR A 139 0.68 -17.07 -15.68
N ASP A 140 -0.43 -17.41 -16.36
CA ASP A 140 -1.10 -16.51 -17.31
C ASP A 140 -1.84 -15.35 -16.63
N ALA A 141 -2.19 -15.50 -15.35
CA ALA A 141 -2.88 -14.48 -14.56
C ALA A 141 -1.87 -13.60 -13.82
N GLN A 142 -1.17 -12.73 -14.55
CA GLN A 142 -0.14 -11.82 -14.00
C GLN A 142 -0.67 -10.43 -13.63
N GLN A 143 -1.94 -10.18 -13.95
CA GLN A 143 -2.63 -8.92 -13.65
C GLN A 143 -3.69 -9.16 -12.57
N ARG A 144 -3.84 -8.19 -11.68
CA ARG A 144 -4.87 -8.15 -10.64
C ARG A 144 -5.54 -6.78 -10.69
N SER A 145 -6.86 -6.79 -10.71
CA SER A 145 -7.69 -5.58 -10.60
C SER A 145 -8.46 -5.64 -9.28
N PHE A 146 -8.51 -4.50 -8.60
CA PHE A 146 -9.29 -4.31 -7.38
C PHE A 146 -10.18 -3.09 -7.56
N ILE A 147 -11.50 -3.30 -7.49
CA ILE A 147 -12.49 -2.22 -7.57
C ILE A 147 -12.89 -1.86 -6.14
N ILE A 148 -12.68 -0.60 -5.77
CA ILE A 148 -13.13 -0.04 -4.51
C ILE A 148 -14.25 0.94 -4.83
N GLU A 149 -15.41 0.69 -4.25
CA GLU A 149 -16.58 1.55 -4.39
C GLU A 149 -16.64 2.51 -3.20
N TRP A 150 -17.32 3.63 -3.38
CA TRP A 150 -17.62 4.56 -2.31
C TRP A 150 -19.02 5.14 -2.51
N GLU A 151 -19.64 5.51 -1.39
CA GLU A 151 -20.95 6.17 -1.37
C GLU A 151 -21.00 7.20 -0.25
N TRP A 152 -21.64 8.33 -0.50
CA TRP A 152 -22.08 9.27 0.51
C TRP A 152 -23.60 9.22 0.55
N PRO A 153 -24.22 8.42 1.42
CA PRO A 153 -25.67 8.30 1.49
C PRO A 153 -26.33 9.62 1.91
N TYR A 154 -27.52 9.86 1.36
CA TYR A 154 -28.41 10.95 1.78
C TYR A 154 -29.39 10.43 2.84
N GLU A 155 -29.80 11.28 3.79
CA GLU A 155 -30.72 10.93 4.89
C GLU A 155 -30.22 9.71 5.70
N THR A 156 -29.01 9.81 6.25
CA THR A 156 -28.41 8.71 7.04
C THR A 156 -29.04 8.67 8.44
N GLY A 157 -29.49 7.49 8.90
CA GLY A 157 -30.04 7.31 10.25
C GLY A 157 -31.20 6.32 10.27
N ASN A 158 -31.64 5.90 11.46
CA ASN A 158 -32.78 5.00 11.62
C ASN A 158 -34.02 5.70 12.20
N THR A 159 -33.84 6.87 12.83
CA THR A 159 -34.93 7.70 13.35
C THR A 159 -34.96 9.08 12.68
N PRO A 160 -36.10 9.78 12.69
CA PRO A 160 -36.18 11.15 12.14
C PRO A 160 -35.19 12.12 12.80
N GLU A 161 -34.91 11.96 14.10
CA GLU A 161 -33.96 12.80 14.82
C GLU A 161 -32.52 12.53 14.37
N GLU A 162 -32.13 11.25 14.24
CA GLU A 162 -30.80 10.88 13.72
C GLU A 162 -30.60 11.37 12.29
N ILE A 163 -31.63 11.27 11.45
CA ILE A 163 -31.60 11.76 10.06
C ILE A 163 -31.39 13.28 10.06
N ALA A 164 -32.16 14.03 10.85
CA ALA A 164 -32.02 15.48 10.92
C ALA A 164 -30.63 15.94 11.38
N GLU A 165 -30.07 15.30 12.41
CA GLU A 165 -28.70 15.59 12.88
C GLU A 165 -27.64 15.27 11.81
N ASN A 166 -27.82 14.16 11.09
CA ASN A 166 -26.90 13.74 10.04
C ASN A 166 -27.01 14.64 8.80
N ASP A 167 -28.21 15.09 8.43
CA ASP A 167 -28.42 16.02 7.31
C ASP A 167 -27.81 17.41 7.57
N GLU A 168 -27.91 17.91 8.81
CA GLU A 168 -27.23 19.14 9.22
C GLU A 168 -25.71 19.02 9.07
N ARG A 169 -25.15 17.89 9.52
CA ARG A 169 -23.71 17.61 9.37
C ARG A 169 -23.30 17.44 7.92
N ASP A 170 -24.05 16.68 7.14
CA ASP A 170 -23.79 16.45 5.72
C ASP A 170 -23.82 17.76 4.92
N THR A 171 -24.70 18.69 5.30
CA THR A 171 -24.72 20.05 4.75
C THR A 171 -23.46 20.85 5.09
N ILE A 172 -22.90 20.68 6.28
CA ILE A 172 -21.65 21.35 6.70
C ILE A 172 -20.45 20.72 5.97
N ASP A 173 -20.36 19.39 5.97
CA ASP A 173 -19.30 18.64 5.30
C ASP A 173 -19.27 18.98 3.81
N ALA A 174 -20.43 19.01 3.13
CA ALA A 174 -20.52 19.31 1.70
C ALA A 174 -20.08 20.75 1.35
N LYS A 175 -20.25 21.71 2.27
CA LYS A 175 -19.79 23.09 2.09
C LYS A 175 -18.28 23.22 2.24
N ASN A 176 -17.72 22.52 3.24
CA ASN A 176 -16.31 22.62 3.58
C ASN A 176 -15.44 21.81 2.62
N ILE A 177 -15.93 20.67 2.15
CA ILE A 177 -15.16 19.75 1.33
C ILE A 177 -14.94 20.30 -0.07
N SER A 178 -13.67 20.52 -0.42
CA SER A 178 -13.26 21.01 -1.74
C SER A 178 -12.95 19.84 -2.69
N ASP A 179 -12.01 19.00 -2.28
CA ASP A 179 -11.59 17.79 -2.95
C ASP A 179 -11.15 16.76 -1.89
N TYR A 180 -11.88 15.65 -1.80
CA TYR A 180 -11.50 14.57 -0.90
C TYR A 180 -10.49 13.65 -1.57
N ARG A 181 -9.32 13.54 -0.95
CA ARG A 181 -8.13 12.90 -1.52
C ARG A 181 -7.48 11.95 -0.53
N PHE A 182 -6.78 10.98 -1.08
CA PHE A 182 -5.89 10.09 -0.35
C PHE A 182 -4.85 9.53 -1.31
N ASP A 183 -3.73 9.07 -0.77
CA ASP A 183 -2.68 8.41 -1.54
C ASP A 183 -2.85 6.89 -1.47
N VAL A 184 -2.79 6.25 -2.62
CA VAL A 184 -2.70 4.79 -2.78
C VAL A 184 -1.23 4.42 -2.89
N VAL A 185 -0.74 3.61 -1.96
CA VAL A 185 0.64 3.14 -1.89
C VAL A 185 0.67 1.63 -2.14
N VAL A 186 1.23 1.22 -3.27
CA VAL A 186 1.36 -0.18 -3.66
C VAL A 186 2.80 -0.63 -3.54
N THR A 187 3.08 -1.58 -2.66
CA THR A 187 4.43 -2.16 -2.54
C THR A 187 4.46 -3.56 -3.11
N GLY A 188 5.48 -3.85 -3.91
CA GLY A 188 5.79 -5.19 -4.40
C GLY A 188 7.14 -5.65 -3.90
N THR A 189 7.24 -6.90 -3.45
CA THR A 189 8.49 -7.55 -3.03
C THR A 189 8.64 -8.90 -3.70
N GLN A 190 9.84 -9.20 -4.19
CA GLN A 190 10.15 -10.50 -4.77
C GLN A 190 10.03 -11.61 -3.70
N VAL A 191 9.32 -12.67 -4.04
CA VAL A 191 9.27 -13.90 -3.25
C VAL A 191 10.46 -14.77 -3.64
N GLN A 192 11.24 -15.23 -2.66
CA GLN A 192 12.33 -16.16 -2.94
C GLN A 192 11.76 -17.49 -3.45
N PRO A 193 12.30 -18.06 -4.55
CA PRO A 193 11.92 -19.40 -4.96
C PRO A 193 12.24 -20.38 -3.84
N GLN A 194 11.25 -21.13 -3.37
CA GLN A 194 11.50 -22.23 -2.44
C GLN A 194 12.29 -23.30 -3.19
N LYS A 195 13.46 -23.65 -2.65
CA LYS A 195 14.33 -24.71 -3.18
C LYS A 195 13.78 -26.09 -2.87
#